data_AF-A0A7S2H7Y9-F1
#
_entry.id   AF-A0A7S2H7Y9-F1
#
_cell.length_a   1.000
_cell.length_b   1.000
_cell.length_c   1.000
_cell.angle_alpha   90.00
_cell.angle_beta   90.00
_cell.angle_gamma   90.00
#
_symmetry.space_group_name_H-M   'P 1'
#
loop_
_entity.id
_entity.type
_entity.pdbx_description
1 polymer ?
#
loop_
_entity_poly.entity_id
_entity_poly.type
_entity_poly.pdbx_seq_one_letter_code
_entity_poly.pdbx_strand_id
1 'polypeptide(L)'
;QMGCATAYAASNEASKAVSAATMALSLFTKVNFKEGECVAFRIASKAHLLAGDVKEAVRAAEKCRALAQSVLQDRRELEPAALVAVAEAQLAKANELKSEEHYRKADQAAKRAMQLYGELRDAQGQQVALYASTRAERGYKEVGALQAGDGEGQLDTGAPAARYSAIKKIGVNALEGPRSMMYQVNGGRLI
;
A
#
# COMPACT_ATOMS: atom_id res chain seq x y z
N GLN A 1 21.11 9.34 -20.45
CA GLN A 1 21.24 7.95 -19.95
C GLN A 1 20.78 7.74 -18.49
N MET A 2 20.45 8.80 -17.71
CA MET A 2 19.99 8.66 -16.32
C MET A 2 18.61 7.99 -16.15
N GLY A 3 17.67 8.16 -17.10
CA GLY A 3 16.31 7.61 -16.99
C GLY A 3 16.26 6.08 -17.00
N CYS A 4 17.15 5.43 -17.76
CA CYS A 4 17.23 3.97 -17.80
C CYS A 4 17.79 3.41 -16.49
N ALA A 5 18.82 4.04 -15.90
CA ALA A 5 19.41 3.57 -14.64
C ALA A 5 18.40 3.65 -13.47
N THR A 6 17.60 4.72 -13.39
CA THR A 6 16.54 4.85 -12.39
C THR A 6 15.38 3.88 -12.63
N ALA A 7 15.02 3.63 -13.89
CA ALA A 7 14.00 2.64 -14.23
C ALA A 7 14.48 1.21 -13.92
N TYR A 8 15.71 0.84 -14.28
CA TYR A 8 16.30 -0.45 -13.97
C TYR A 8 16.46 -0.67 -12.46
N ALA A 9 16.88 0.35 -11.71
CA ALA A 9 16.94 0.28 -10.25
C ALA A 9 15.56 0.07 -9.63
N ALA A 10 14.55 0.85 -10.05
CA ALA A 10 13.17 0.70 -9.59
C ALA A 10 12.57 -0.67 -9.95
N SER A 11 12.81 -1.18 -11.16
CA SER A 11 12.36 -2.50 -11.59
C SER A 11 13.06 -3.64 -10.83
N ASN A 12 14.35 -3.50 -10.55
CA ASN A 12 15.10 -4.47 -9.75
C ASN A 12 14.62 -4.49 -8.28
N GLU A 13 14.25 -3.34 -7.73
CA GLU A 13 13.67 -3.27 -6.39
C GLU A 13 12.24 -3.80 -6.34
N ALA A 14 11.43 -3.53 -7.37
CA ALA A 14 10.06 -4.02 -7.47
C ALA A 14 10.00 -5.55 -7.53
N SER A 15 10.84 -6.19 -8.36
CA SER A 15 10.90 -7.65 -8.46
C SER A 15 11.33 -8.32 -7.14
N LYS A 16 12.30 -7.74 -6.43
CA LYS A 16 12.69 -8.19 -5.09
C LYS A 16 11.55 -8.04 -4.08
N ALA A 17 10.82 -6.92 -4.12
CA ALA A 17 9.68 -6.69 -3.25
C ALA A 17 8.56 -7.71 -3.49
N VAL A 18 8.26 -8.02 -4.75
CA VAL A 18 7.26 -9.05 -5.11
C VAL A 18 7.71 -10.41 -4.59
N SER A 19 8.96 -10.80 -4.85
CA SER A 19 9.51 -12.08 -4.39
C SER A 19 9.44 -12.22 -2.86
N ALA A 20 9.86 -11.20 -2.12
CA ALA A 20 9.80 -11.19 -0.66
C ALA A 20 8.36 -11.29 -0.14
N ALA A 21 7.42 -10.55 -0.76
CA ALA A 21 6.01 -10.61 -0.39
C ALA A 21 5.40 -11.99 -0.64
N THR A 22 5.73 -12.63 -1.77
CA THR A 22 5.28 -14.00 -2.09
C THR A 22 5.84 -15.03 -1.10
N MET A 23 7.12 -14.91 -0.72
CA MET A 23 7.73 -15.78 0.29
C MET A 23 7.06 -15.60 1.65
N ALA A 24 6.84 -14.36 2.10
CA ALA A 24 6.16 -14.07 3.36
C ALA A 24 4.74 -14.64 3.37
N LEU A 25 3.99 -14.46 2.28
CA LEU A 25 2.66 -15.07 2.09
C LEU A 25 2.72 -16.59 2.22
N SER A 26 3.64 -17.26 1.53
CA SER A 26 3.78 -18.71 1.60
C SER A 26 4.07 -19.19 3.02
N LEU A 27 4.95 -18.50 3.74
CA LEU A 27 5.30 -18.82 5.12
C LEU A 27 4.10 -18.65 6.06
N PHE A 28 3.43 -17.49 6.02
CA PHE A 28 2.29 -17.21 6.90
C PHE A 28 1.11 -18.13 6.63
N THR A 29 0.86 -18.48 5.36
CA THR A 29 -0.15 -19.48 5.01
C THR A 29 0.19 -20.86 5.55
N LYS A 30 1.45 -21.31 5.47
CA LYS A 30 1.88 -22.61 6.00
C LYS A 30 1.71 -22.73 7.51
N VAL A 31 1.96 -21.65 8.24
CA VAL A 31 1.81 -21.63 9.71
C VAL A 31 0.43 -21.15 10.16
N ASN A 32 -0.51 -20.97 9.23
CA ASN A 32 -1.87 -20.49 9.48
C ASN A 32 -1.94 -19.15 10.25
N PHE A 33 -0.96 -18.26 10.06
CA PHE A 33 -0.89 -16.98 10.73
C PHE A 33 -1.59 -15.88 9.93
N LYS A 34 -2.90 -15.73 10.16
CA LYS A 34 -3.79 -14.85 9.36
C LYS A 34 -3.44 -13.37 9.40
N GLU A 35 -2.97 -12.86 10.53
CA GLU A 35 -2.53 -11.45 10.61
C GLU A 35 -1.29 -11.21 9.72
N GLY A 36 -0.33 -12.14 9.80
CA GLY A 36 0.83 -12.16 8.90
C GLY A 36 0.42 -12.24 7.44
N GLU A 37 -0.57 -13.09 7.11
CA GLU A 37 -1.13 -13.16 5.75
C GLU A 37 -1.68 -11.82 5.28
N CYS A 38 -2.47 -11.09 6.10
CA CYS A 38 -2.98 -9.77 5.69
C CYS A 38 -1.85 -8.77 5.46
N VAL A 39 -0.89 -8.70 6.40
CA VAL A 39 0.27 -7.81 6.26
C VAL A 39 1.05 -8.14 4.99
N ALA A 40 1.26 -9.42 4.70
CA ALA A 40 1.94 -9.85 3.48
C ALA A 40 1.13 -9.55 2.21
N PHE A 41 -0.20 -9.70 2.21
CA PHE A 41 -1.06 -9.27 1.10
C PHE A 41 -0.99 -7.76 0.86
N ARG A 42 -0.97 -6.95 1.93
CA ARG A 42 -0.78 -5.51 1.81
C ARG A 42 0.58 -5.18 1.19
N ILE A 43 1.66 -5.82 1.65
CA ILE A 43 3.00 -5.62 1.08
C ILE A 43 3.04 -6.09 -0.38
N ALA A 44 2.40 -7.21 -0.72
CA ALA A 44 2.31 -7.72 -2.09
C ALA A 44 1.59 -6.73 -3.00
N SER A 45 0.46 -6.15 -2.55
CA SER A 45 -0.24 -5.12 -3.30
C SER A 45 0.68 -3.95 -3.65
N LYS A 46 1.42 -3.46 -2.65
CA LYS A 46 2.41 -2.39 -2.81
C LYS A 46 3.55 -2.75 -3.76
N ALA A 47 4.07 -3.97 -3.66
CA ALA A 47 5.12 -4.47 -4.53
C ALA A 47 4.65 -4.59 -5.99
N HIS A 48 3.43 -5.06 -6.22
CA HIS A 48 2.83 -5.12 -7.55
C HIS A 48 2.59 -3.72 -8.14
N LEU A 49 2.17 -2.73 -7.34
CA LEU A 49 2.09 -1.34 -7.80
C LEU A 49 3.45 -0.77 -8.22
N LEU A 50 4.51 -1.08 -7.48
CA LEU A 50 5.88 -0.69 -7.83
C LEU A 50 6.35 -1.37 -9.13
N ALA A 51 5.93 -2.61 -9.35
CA ALA A 51 6.21 -3.36 -10.57
C ALA A 51 5.36 -2.93 -11.77
N GLY A 52 4.34 -2.08 -11.56
CA GLY A 52 3.36 -1.71 -12.59
C GLY A 52 2.30 -2.77 -12.86
N ASP A 53 2.25 -3.85 -12.08
CA ASP A 53 1.22 -4.88 -12.18
C ASP A 53 -0.02 -4.49 -11.37
N VAL A 54 -0.79 -3.56 -11.93
CA VAL A 54 -1.96 -2.98 -11.27
C VAL A 54 -3.04 -4.04 -11.00
N LYS A 55 -3.16 -5.04 -11.86
CA LYS A 55 -4.15 -6.11 -11.73
C LYS A 55 -3.89 -6.96 -10.49
N GLU A 56 -2.66 -7.44 -10.31
CA GLU A 56 -2.30 -8.22 -9.13
C GLU A 56 -2.25 -7.36 -7.87
N ALA A 57 -1.93 -6.06 -7.99
CA ALA A 57 -2.02 -5.14 -6.86
C ALA A 57 -3.44 -5.02 -6.29
N VAL A 58 -4.45 -4.87 -7.16
CA VAL A 58 -5.86 -4.85 -6.75
C VAL A 58 -6.25 -6.18 -6.13
N ARG A 59 -5.86 -7.30 -6.74
CA ARG A 59 -6.17 -8.64 -6.23
C ARG A 59 -5.61 -8.86 -4.82
N ALA A 60 -4.36 -8.48 -4.58
CA ALA A 60 -3.72 -8.62 -3.28
C ALA A 60 -4.36 -7.70 -2.23
N ALA A 61 -4.70 -6.47 -2.58
CA ALA A 61 -5.38 -5.53 -1.68
C ALA A 61 -6.76 -6.04 -1.25
N GLU A 62 -7.57 -6.54 -2.21
CA GLU A 62 -8.90 -7.10 -1.93
C GLU A 62 -8.82 -8.34 -1.04
N LYS A 63 -7.79 -9.19 -1.20
CA LYS A 63 -7.56 -10.33 -0.32
C LYS A 63 -7.25 -9.91 1.12
N CYS A 64 -6.40 -8.90 1.34
CA CYS A 64 -6.20 -8.39 2.71
C CYS A 64 -7.49 -7.78 3.27
N ARG A 65 -8.24 -7.00 2.47
CA ARG A 65 -9.53 -6.45 2.93
C ARG A 65 -10.50 -7.55 3.38
N ALA A 66 -10.67 -8.58 2.55
CA ALA A 66 -11.52 -9.72 2.88
C ALA A 66 -11.06 -10.40 4.16
N LEU A 67 -9.76 -10.63 4.34
CA LEU A 67 -9.21 -11.26 5.54
C LEU A 67 -9.41 -10.40 6.79
N ALA A 68 -9.16 -9.09 6.70
CA ALA A 68 -9.39 -8.13 7.78
C ALA A 68 -10.87 -8.11 8.22
N GLN A 69 -11.81 -8.16 7.28
CA GLN A 69 -13.25 -8.05 7.57
C GLN A 69 -13.91 -9.36 8.02
N SER A 70 -13.41 -10.51 7.56
CA SER A 70 -14.08 -11.80 7.81
C SER A 70 -13.39 -12.65 8.86
N VAL A 71 -12.06 -12.56 9.00
CA VAL A 71 -11.27 -13.46 9.86
C VAL A 71 -10.65 -12.70 11.03
N LEU A 72 -10.30 -11.43 10.84
CA LEU A 72 -9.56 -10.64 11.82
C LEU A 72 -10.41 -9.50 12.41
N GLN A 73 -11.71 -9.76 12.64
CA GLN A 73 -12.66 -8.76 13.14
C GLN A 73 -12.23 -8.14 14.48
N ASP A 74 -11.57 -8.93 15.32
CA ASP A 74 -11.04 -8.49 16.62
C ASP A 74 -9.81 -7.58 16.47
N ARG A 75 -9.13 -7.60 15.32
CA ARG A 75 -7.94 -6.80 15.00
C ARG A 75 -8.33 -5.59 14.17
N ARG A 76 -9.08 -4.69 14.81
CA ARG A 76 -9.70 -3.50 14.18
C ARG A 76 -8.67 -2.57 13.50
N GLU A 77 -7.39 -2.65 13.87
CA GLU A 77 -6.30 -1.90 13.26
C GLU A 77 -5.94 -2.33 11.82
N LEU A 78 -6.29 -3.56 11.42
CA LEU A 78 -5.91 -4.10 10.11
C LEU A 78 -6.87 -3.69 8.99
N GLU A 79 -8.16 -3.52 9.30
CA GLU A 79 -9.18 -3.12 8.34
C GLU A 79 -8.88 -1.77 7.65
N PRO A 80 -8.58 -0.66 8.36
CA PRO A 80 -8.29 0.61 7.71
C PRO A 80 -7.02 0.54 6.86
N ALA A 81 -5.99 -0.21 7.29
CA ALA A 81 -4.77 -0.41 6.50
C ALA A 81 -5.02 -1.19 5.22
N ALA A 82 -5.93 -2.18 5.25
CA ALA A 82 -6.34 -2.93 4.06
C ALA A 82 -7.16 -2.06 3.10
N LEU A 83 -8.04 -1.21 3.62
CA LEU A 83 -8.82 -0.26 2.82
C LEU A 83 -7.94 0.79 2.13
N VAL A 84 -6.89 1.29 2.78
CA VAL A 84 -5.89 2.15 2.12
C VAL A 84 -5.22 1.43 0.96
N ALA A 85 -4.83 0.17 1.13
CA ALA A 85 -4.23 -0.61 0.04
C ALA A 85 -5.20 -0.78 -1.14
N VAL A 86 -6.50 -1.00 -0.86
CA VAL A 86 -7.53 -1.02 -1.92
C VAL A 86 -7.61 0.33 -2.60
N ALA A 87 -7.63 1.44 -1.84
CA ALA A 87 -7.69 2.78 -2.41
C ALA A 87 -6.49 3.07 -3.33
N GLU A 88 -5.27 2.78 -2.89
CA GLU A 88 -4.05 2.94 -3.68
C GLU A 88 -4.08 2.11 -4.98
N ALA A 89 -4.52 0.85 -4.89
CA ALA A 89 -4.58 -0.04 -6.06
C ALA A 89 -5.68 0.37 -7.05
N GLN A 90 -6.85 0.80 -6.55
CA GLN A 90 -7.93 1.31 -7.38
C GLN A 90 -7.56 2.65 -8.03
N LEU A 91 -6.82 3.53 -7.35
CA LEU A 91 -6.26 4.75 -7.94
C LEU A 91 -5.32 4.43 -9.10
N ALA A 92 -4.40 3.48 -8.94
CA ALA A 92 -3.51 3.08 -10.02
C ALA A 92 -4.31 2.57 -11.23
N LYS A 93 -5.32 1.73 -10.98
CA LYS A 93 -6.21 1.22 -12.03
C LYS A 93 -7.05 2.31 -12.70
N ALA A 94 -7.53 3.28 -11.92
CA ALA A 94 -8.25 4.43 -12.45
C ALA A 94 -7.38 5.29 -13.36
N ASN A 95 -6.12 5.49 -12.99
CA ASN A 95 -5.16 6.25 -13.78
C ASN A 95 -4.81 5.56 -15.11
N GLU A 96 -4.64 4.24 -15.08
CA GLU A 96 -4.36 3.40 -16.25
C GLU A 96 -5.54 3.37 -17.22
N LEU A 97 -6.76 3.17 -16.70
CA LEU A 97 -7.97 2.99 -17.52
C LEU A 97 -8.75 4.29 -17.78
N LYS A 98 -8.33 5.42 -17.20
CA LYS A 98 -9.12 6.68 -17.16
C LYS A 98 -10.58 6.43 -16.75
N SER A 99 -10.75 5.69 -15.67
CA SER A 99 -12.06 5.18 -15.24
C SER A 99 -12.59 5.90 -14.01
N GLU A 100 -13.72 6.59 -14.17
CA GLU A 100 -14.47 7.20 -13.07
C GLU A 100 -14.89 6.19 -12.00
N GLU A 101 -15.29 4.98 -12.43
CA GLU A 101 -15.73 3.92 -11.52
C GLU A 101 -14.60 3.54 -10.55
N HIS A 102 -13.37 3.41 -11.05
CA HIS A 102 -12.21 3.08 -10.24
C HIS A 102 -11.82 4.23 -9.31
N TYR A 103 -11.98 5.49 -9.71
CA TYR A 103 -11.83 6.62 -8.81
C TYR A 103 -12.88 6.62 -7.68
N ARG A 104 -14.15 6.35 -7.99
CA ARG A 104 -15.21 6.24 -6.96
C ARG A 104 -14.91 5.11 -5.97
N LYS A 105 -14.46 3.94 -6.45
CA LYS A 105 -14.07 2.82 -5.56
C LYS A 105 -12.90 3.19 -4.66
N ALA A 106 -11.90 3.89 -5.19
CA ALA A 106 -10.79 4.36 -4.39
C ALA A 106 -11.21 5.35 -3.30
N ASP A 107 -12.06 6.32 -3.66
CA ASP A 107 -12.56 7.33 -2.72
C ASP A 107 -13.41 6.69 -1.60
N GLN A 108 -14.31 5.77 -1.94
CA GLN A 108 -15.11 5.03 -0.95
C GLN A 108 -14.23 4.26 0.04
N ALA A 109 -13.22 3.53 -0.45
CA ALA A 109 -12.29 2.79 0.39
C ALA A 109 -11.48 3.75 1.30
N ALA A 110 -10.99 4.85 0.75
CA ALA A 110 -10.23 5.86 1.48
C ALA A 110 -11.07 6.55 2.58
N LYS A 111 -12.31 6.96 2.28
CA LYS A 111 -13.22 7.57 3.26
C LYS A 111 -13.54 6.61 4.40
N ARG A 112 -13.77 5.32 4.08
CA ARG A 112 -13.99 4.31 5.11
C ARG A 112 -12.74 4.09 5.98
N ALA A 113 -11.56 4.04 5.37
CA ALA A 113 -10.30 3.94 6.12
C ALA A 113 -10.10 5.14 7.05
N MET A 114 -10.37 6.36 6.57
CA MET A 114 -10.27 7.59 7.34
C MET A 114 -11.19 7.58 8.56
N GLN A 115 -12.45 7.15 8.39
CA GLN A 115 -13.40 7.01 9.48
C GLN A 115 -12.89 6.02 10.55
N LEU A 116 -12.42 4.85 10.13
CA LEU A 116 -11.90 3.82 11.03
C LEU A 116 -10.63 4.28 11.77
N TYR A 117 -9.70 4.95 11.09
CA TYR A 117 -8.56 5.59 11.76
C TYR A 117 -9.00 6.72 12.70
N GLY A 118 -10.14 7.37 12.42
CA GLY A 118 -10.88 8.24 13.35
C GLY A 118 -11.24 7.55 14.66
N GLU A 119 -11.94 6.42 14.55
CA GLU A 119 -12.35 5.59 15.69
C GLU A 119 -11.13 5.10 16.51
N LEU A 120 -10.03 4.77 15.84
CA LEU A 120 -8.78 4.33 16.47
C LEU A 120 -7.92 5.48 17.02
N ARG A 121 -8.31 6.74 16.80
CA ARG A 121 -7.52 7.95 17.11
C ARG A 121 -6.13 7.97 16.47
N ASP A 122 -5.98 7.31 15.33
CA ASP A 122 -4.77 7.32 14.53
C ASP A 122 -4.79 8.48 13.54
N ALA A 123 -4.25 9.62 13.95
CA ALA A 123 -4.18 10.81 13.12
C ALA A 123 -3.30 10.62 11.87
N GLN A 124 -2.26 9.78 11.94
CA GLN A 124 -1.39 9.51 10.79
C GLN A 124 -2.12 8.66 9.75
N GLY A 125 -2.80 7.60 10.19
CA GLY A 125 -3.66 6.78 9.33
C GLY A 125 -4.75 7.60 8.66
N GLN A 126 -5.40 8.52 9.40
CA GLN A 126 -6.38 9.46 8.83
C GLN A 126 -5.79 10.32 7.71
N GLN A 127 -4.59 10.86 7.89
CA GLN A 127 -3.93 11.67 6.85
C GLN A 127 -3.61 10.86 5.59
N VAL A 128 -3.13 9.62 5.76
CA VAL A 128 -2.86 8.73 4.61
C VAL A 128 -4.16 8.43 3.84
N ALA A 129 -5.24 8.14 4.56
CA ALA A 129 -6.55 7.89 3.97
C ALA A 129 -7.13 9.14 3.28
N LEU A 130 -7.02 10.31 3.93
CA LEU A 130 -7.44 11.58 3.35
C LEU A 130 -6.69 11.88 2.05
N TYR A 131 -5.38 11.69 2.03
CA TYR A 131 -4.57 11.89 0.82
C TYR A 131 -5.04 11.01 -0.34
N ALA A 132 -5.37 9.74 -0.08
CA ALA A 132 -5.90 8.84 -1.10
C ALA A 132 -7.28 9.31 -1.61
N SER A 133 -8.16 9.76 -0.73
CA SER A 133 -9.49 10.30 -1.10
C SER A 133 -9.36 11.56 -1.95
N THR A 134 -8.54 12.54 -1.54
CA THR A 134 -8.32 13.78 -2.31
C THR A 134 -7.76 13.48 -3.71
N ARG A 135 -6.84 12.52 -3.82
CA ARG A 135 -6.30 12.11 -5.11
C ARG A 135 -7.37 11.44 -5.98
N ALA A 136 -8.26 10.65 -5.39
CA ALA A 136 -9.36 10.02 -6.11
C ALA A 136 -10.36 11.05 -6.64
N GLU A 137 -10.73 12.03 -5.80
CA GLU A 137 -11.63 13.12 -6.19
C GLU A 137 -11.06 14.00 -7.30
N ARG A 138 -9.76 14.31 -7.23
CA ARG A 138 -9.08 15.05 -8.30
C ARG A 138 -9.10 14.26 -9.61
N GLY A 139 -8.68 13.00 -9.59
CA GLY A 139 -8.64 12.17 -10.80
C GLY A 139 -10.02 11.94 -11.41
N TYR A 140 -11.06 11.83 -10.58
CA TYR A 140 -12.44 11.77 -11.03
C TYR A 140 -12.85 13.03 -11.80
N LYS A 141 -12.56 14.22 -11.26
CA LYS A 141 -12.87 15.50 -11.91
C LYS A 141 -12.10 15.67 -13.23
N GLU A 142 -10.83 15.27 -13.26
CA GLU A 142 -10.01 15.32 -14.47
C GLU A 142 -10.57 14.42 -15.59
N VAL A 143 -10.98 13.20 -15.26
CA VAL A 143 -11.60 12.31 -16.26
C VAL A 143 -12.95 12.85 -16.74
N GLY A 144 -13.77 13.39 -15.84
CA GLY A 144 -15.03 14.03 -16.23
C GLY A 144 -14.80 15.23 -17.15
N ALA A 145 -13.79 16.06 -16.89
CA ALA A 145 -13.43 17.21 -17.74
C ALA A 145 -12.90 16.77 -19.13
N LEU A 146 -12.10 15.70 -19.18
CA LEU A 146 -11.63 15.12 -20.45
C LEU A 146 -12.80 14.61 -21.31
N GLN A 147 -13.81 14.02 -20.68
CA GLN A 147 -15.02 13.55 -21.37
C GLN A 147 -15.94 14.69 -21.81
N ALA A 148 -15.94 15.81 -21.09
CA ALA A 148 -16.67 17.02 -21.44
C ALA A 148 -16.01 17.84 -22.57
N GLY A 149 -14.76 17.52 -22.95
CA GLY A 149 -14.02 18.22 -24.01
C GLY A 149 -13.25 19.47 -23.53
N ASP A 150 -13.11 19.67 -22.21
CA ASP A 150 -12.65 20.92 -21.61
C ASP A 150 -11.19 20.91 -21.09
N GLY A 151 -10.37 19.89 -21.40
CA GLY A 151 -9.10 19.67 -20.68
C GLY A 151 -7.82 19.45 -21.50
N GLU A 152 -7.04 20.51 -21.73
CA GLU A 152 -5.57 20.41 -21.84
C GLU A 152 -4.98 20.35 -20.41
N GLY A 153 -4.95 19.16 -19.82
CA GLY A 153 -4.50 18.94 -18.43
C GLY A 153 -3.33 17.96 -18.37
N GLN A 154 -2.14 18.49 -18.11
CA GLN A 154 -0.90 17.72 -17.97
C GLN A 154 -0.98 16.77 -16.77
N LEU A 155 -1.01 15.46 -17.05
CA LEU A 155 -1.00 14.40 -16.04
C LEU A 155 0.32 14.44 -15.24
N ASP A 156 0.24 14.65 -13.93
CA ASP A 156 1.33 14.31 -13.01
C ASP A 156 1.47 12.79 -12.96
N THR A 157 2.27 12.25 -13.89
CA THR A 157 2.64 10.84 -13.98
C THR A 157 3.65 10.42 -12.92
N GLY A 158 3.81 11.18 -11.84
CA GLY A 158 4.73 10.91 -10.75
C GLY A 158 4.69 9.44 -10.33
N ALA A 159 5.69 8.70 -10.82
CA ALA A 159 5.73 7.25 -10.79
C ALA A 159 5.49 6.74 -9.37
N PRO A 160 4.72 5.65 -9.18
CA PRO A 160 4.49 5.04 -7.86
C PRO A 160 5.81 4.84 -7.10
N ALA A 161 6.87 4.47 -7.82
CA ALA A 161 8.22 4.24 -7.28
C ALA A 161 8.85 5.43 -6.55
N ALA A 162 8.65 6.67 -7.01
CA ALA A 162 9.26 7.84 -6.37
C ALA A 162 8.64 8.13 -4.98
N ARG A 163 7.35 7.80 -4.79
CA ARG A 163 6.58 8.19 -3.59
C ARG A 163 6.71 7.20 -2.43
N TYR A 164 7.12 5.96 -2.70
CA TYR A 164 7.48 4.98 -1.66
C TYR A 164 8.69 5.41 -0.83
N SER A 165 9.60 6.21 -1.40
CA SER A 165 10.76 6.74 -0.69
C SER A 165 10.38 7.74 0.43
N ALA A 166 9.27 8.47 0.26
CA ALA A 166 8.78 9.44 1.26
C ALA A 166 8.11 8.73 2.45
N ILE A 167 7.36 7.66 2.20
CA ILE A 167 6.76 6.83 3.27
C ILE A 167 7.84 6.08 4.05
N LYS A 168 8.95 5.69 3.39
CA LYS A 168 10.12 5.07 4.06
C LYS A 168 10.77 6.00 5.08
N LYS A 169 10.74 7.32 4.89
CA LYS A 169 11.28 8.28 5.87
C LYS A 169 10.37 8.48 7.09
N ILE A 170 9.06 8.26 6.95
CA ILE A 170 8.10 8.42 8.05
C ILE A 170 8.00 7.11 8.86
N GLY A 171 8.08 5.95 8.20
CA GLY A 171 7.95 4.63 8.84
C GLY A 171 9.20 4.10 9.57
N VAL A 172 10.39 4.64 9.30
CA VAL A 172 11.63 4.18 9.97
C VAL A 172 11.80 4.82 11.35
N ASN A 173 11.23 6.00 11.60
CA ASN A 173 11.32 6.65 12.92
C ASN A 173 10.34 6.08 13.96
N ALA A 174 9.39 5.22 13.57
CA ALA A 174 8.44 4.60 14.49
C ALA A 174 8.90 3.22 15.01
N LEU A 175 10.04 2.70 14.52
CA LEU A 175 10.64 1.43 14.97
C LEU A 175 11.90 1.60 15.82
N GLU A 176 12.42 2.82 15.95
CA GLU A 176 13.53 3.14 16.86
C GLU A 176 13.02 3.81 18.15
N GLY A 177 12.22 3.07 18.91
CA GLY A 177 12.09 3.33 20.35
C GLY A 177 13.31 2.74 21.08
N PRO A 178 13.84 3.38 22.13
CA PRO A 178 15.06 2.94 22.79
C PRO A 178 14.77 1.69 23.65
N ARG A 179 14.95 0.50 23.07
CA ARG A 179 15.20 -0.73 23.82
C ARG A 179 16.43 -1.43 23.28
N SER A 180 17.55 -0.90 23.73
CA SER A 180 18.75 -1.67 24.02
C SER A 180 18.36 -2.88 24.88
N MET A 181 18.34 -4.07 24.31
CA MET A 181 18.60 -5.31 25.04
C MET A 181 19.66 -6.08 24.28
N MET A 182 20.91 -5.83 24.66
CA MET A 182 22.02 -6.74 24.43
C MET A 182 21.63 -8.14 24.94
N TYR A 183 21.43 -9.09 24.04
CA TYR A 183 21.72 -10.47 24.39
C TYR A 183 23.23 -10.66 24.23
N GLN A 184 23.98 -10.53 25.33
CA GLN A 184 25.31 -11.12 25.42
C GLN A 184 25.14 -12.64 25.34
N VAL A 185 25.50 -13.21 24.19
CA VAL A 185 25.65 -14.66 24.04
C VAL A 185 26.95 -15.03 24.73
N ASN A 186 26.86 -15.54 25.96
CA ASN A 186 27.97 -16.21 26.63
C ASN A 186 28.28 -17.53 25.91
N GLY A 187 29.10 -17.45 24.87
CA GLY A 187 29.71 -18.58 24.20
C GLY A 187 31.12 -18.84 24.74
N GLY A 188 31.21 -19.29 26.00
CA GLY A 188 32.45 -19.73 26.65
C GLY A 188 32.43 -21.24 26.86
N ARG A 189 33.31 -21.93 26.14
CA ARG A 189 33.55 -23.38 26.07
C ARG A 189 33.61 -24.04 27.47
N LEU A 190 32.82 -25.10 27.68
CA LEU A 190 33.10 -26.12 28.71
C LEU A 190 34.08 -27.13 28.11
N ILE A 191 35.33 -27.07 28.57
CA ILE A 191 36.26 -28.20 28.67
C ILE A 191 36.87 -28.14 30.07
#